data_AF-S0ESP4-F1
#
_entry.id   AF-S0ESP4-F1
#
_cell.length_a   1.000
_cell.length_b   1.000
_cell.length_c   1.000
_cell.angle_alpha   90.00
_cell.angle_beta   90.00
_cell.angle_gamma   90.00
#
_symmetry.space_group_name_H-M   'P 1'
#
loop_
_entity.id
_entity.type
_entity.pdbx_description
1 polymer ?
#
loop_
_entity_poly.entity_id
_entity_poly.type
_entity_poly.pdbx_seq_one_letter_code
_entity_poly.pdbx_strand_id
1 'polypeptide(L)'
;MRTYSTRTKRLLLGLCWLCGVVFWGSGISVRADTGGANAQGSSVEADALLRQMQEIACLQLITPLHLTDAQLTKIEAILEATIKNYDQQMKAVATKYFADLIPKIEAAHREALLGKQPPSDLQQKFEDALGAVLKERDQINEKNIAAVANSVRPLLTDDQIRTAVKLAHTIPEFKTRTGTDAQWFNLWVASALLNYDHIVPLLKELQKAQATASTTNSNSDKK
;
A
#
# COMPACT_ATOMS: atom_id res chain seq x y z
N MET A 1 10.03 15.89 6.75
CA MET A 1 9.81 15.01 5.57
C MET A 1 9.52 13.61 6.07
N ARG A 2 8.28 13.14 5.97
CA ARG A 2 7.92 11.75 6.28
C ARG A 2 8.07 10.94 5.00
N THR A 3 9.13 10.16 4.90
CA THR A 3 9.33 9.16 3.85
C THR A 3 8.35 8.00 4.09
N TYR A 4 7.21 8.02 3.41
CA TYR A 4 6.18 6.98 3.46
C TYR A 4 6.47 5.77 2.53
N SER A 5 7.72 5.59 2.07
CA SER A 5 8.13 4.59 1.07
C SER A 5 8.48 3.19 1.63
N THR A 6 7.97 2.82 2.81
CA THR A 6 8.19 1.45 3.37
C THR A 6 6.91 0.61 3.50
N ARG A 7 5.74 1.16 3.15
CA ARG A 7 4.48 0.37 3.08
C ARG A 7 4.56 -0.74 2.03
N THR A 8 5.18 -0.48 0.89
CA THR A 8 5.14 -1.37 -0.29
C THR A 8 5.91 -2.68 -0.13
N LYS A 9 7.07 -2.67 0.56
CA LYS A 9 7.88 -3.90 0.74
C LYS A 9 7.39 -4.81 1.87
N ARG A 10 6.56 -4.32 2.80
CA ARG A 10 6.09 -5.11 3.96
C ARG A 10 4.64 -5.57 3.87
N LEU A 11 3.80 -4.94 3.04
CA LEU A 11 2.46 -5.46 2.73
C LEU A 11 2.51 -6.80 1.97
N LEU A 12 3.53 -6.98 1.11
CA LEU A 12 3.74 -8.23 0.36
C LEU A 12 4.23 -9.42 1.23
N LEU A 13 4.79 -9.15 2.41
CA LEU A 13 5.21 -10.20 3.35
C LEU A 13 4.06 -10.68 4.26
N GLY A 14 3.02 -9.86 4.49
CA GLY A 14 1.85 -10.24 5.30
C GLY A 14 0.90 -11.21 4.59
N LEU A 15 0.87 -11.19 3.26
CA LEU A 15 0.11 -12.17 2.45
C LEU A 15 0.82 -13.53 2.32
N CYS A 16 2.05 -13.68 2.83
CA CYS A 16 2.80 -14.93 2.84
C CYS A 16 2.47 -15.85 4.03
N TRP A 17 1.56 -15.48 4.93
CA TRP A 17 1.33 -16.25 6.16
C TRP A 17 0.32 -17.41 6.06
N LEU A 18 -0.29 -17.65 4.89
CA LEU A 18 -1.23 -18.78 4.69
C LEU A 18 -0.65 -19.99 3.93
N CYS A 19 0.62 -19.98 3.52
CA CYS A 19 1.31 -21.17 3.00
C CYS A 19 2.74 -21.23 3.55
N GLY A 20 3.03 -22.26 4.33
CA GLY A 20 4.23 -22.37 5.15
C GLY A 20 5.59 -22.46 4.42
N VAL A 21 6.61 -22.33 5.28
CA VAL A 21 8.01 -22.81 5.17
C VAL A 21 9.09 -21.82 4.63
N VAL A 22 9.83 -21.25 5.60
CA VAL A 22 11.31 -21.23 5.83
C VAL A 22 12.31 -20.60 4.81
N PHE A 23 13.09 -19.62 5.34
CA PHE A 23 14.52 -19.21 5.07
C PHE A 23 14.95 -18.86 3.62
N TRP A 24 16.02 -18.11 3.31
CA TRP A 24 17.14 -17.52 4.07
C TRP A 24 17.70 -16.26 3.36
N GLY A 25 18.53 -15.51 4.08
CA GLY A 25 19.04 -14.20 3.67
C GLY A 25 20.14 -14.19 2.61
N SER A 26 20.51 -12.97 2.20
CA SER A 26 21.80 -12.61 1.62
C SER A 26 21.99 -11.10 1.76
N GLY A 27 23.21 -10.70 2.17
CA GLY A 27 23.54 -9.36 2.66
C GLY A 27 23.62 -8.28 1.57
N ILE A 28 23.43 -7.03 2.02
CA ILE A 28 23.68 -5.83 1.24
C ILE A 28 24.88 -5.12 1.86
N SER A 29 26.04 -5.19 1.19
CA SER A 29 27.13 -4.25 1.40
C SER A 29 26.78 -2.96 0.67
N VAL A 30 26.49 -1.88 1.41
CA VAL A 30 26.38 -0.54 0.84
C VAL A 30 27.78 0.08 0.86
N ARG A 31 28.36 0.25 -0.33
CA ARG A 31 29.56 1.05 -0.57
C ARG A 31 29.12 2.51 -0.58
N ALA A 32 29.65 3.30 0.34
CA ALA A 32 29.43 4.74 0.39
C ALA A 32 30.30 5.41 -0.67
N ASP A 33 29.69 6.05 -1.66
CA ASP A 33 30.37 7.04 -2.49
C ASP A 33 29.98 8.44 -2.04
N THR A 34 31.01 9.19 -1.67
CA THR A 34 31.01 10.60 -1.34
C THR A 34 30.99 11.45 -2.60
N GLY A 35 29.93 12.22 -2.80
CA GLY A 35 29.81 13.33 -3.75
C GLY A 35 28.39 13.89 -3.63
N GLY A 36 28.16 15.11 -3.15
CA GLY A 36 28.69 16.35 -3.69
C GLY A 36 27.48 17.16 -4.17
N ALA A 37 26.93 17.97 -3.26
CA ALA A 37 26.10 19.15 -3.47
C ALA A 37 25.41 19.31 -4.85
N ASN A 38 24.27 18.63 -5.07
CA ASN A 38 23.16 19.02 -5.98
C ASN A 38 21.89 18.16 -5.78
N ALA A 39 21.69 17.56 -4.60
CA ALA A 39 20.69 16.49 -4.41
C ALA A 39 19.26 16.97 -4.06
N GLN A 40 19.06 18.27 -3.77
CA GLN A 40 17.78 18.72 -3.20
C GLN A 40 16.66 18.91 -4.25
N GLY A 41 16.99 19.18 -5.52
CA GLY A 41 16.02 19.16 -6.63
C GLY A 41 15.75 17.77 -7.19
N SER A 42 16.77 16.89 -7.21
CA SER A 42 16.68 15.55 -7.81
C SER A 42 15.75 14.58 -7.07
N SER A 43 15.59 14.73 -5.75
CA SER A 43 14.77 13.82 -4.95
C SER A 43 13.27 14.04 -5.16
N VAL A 44 12.84 15.29 -5.33
CA VAL A 44 11.42 15.63 -5.54
C VAL A 44 10.94 15.15 -6.91
N GLU A 45 11.75 15.35 -7.94
CA GLU A 45 11.46 14.85 -9.29
C GLU A 45 11.47 13.32 -9.33
N ALA A 46 12.44 12.68 -8.68
CA ALA A 46 12.48 11.22 -8.58
C ALA A 46 11.26 10.66 -7.83
N ASP A 47 10.84 11.27 -6.72
CA ASP A 47 9.65 10.85 -5.97
C ASP A 47 8.36 11.02 -6.80
N ALA A 48 8.26 12.09 -7.59
CA ALA A 48 7.13 12.31 -8.50
C ALA A 48 7.08 11.26 -9.62
N LEU A 49 8.23 10.93 -10.23
CA LEU A 49 8.32 9.89 -11.24
C LEU A 49 8.00 8.50 -10.66
N LEU A 50 8.50 8.18 -9.46
CA LEU A 50 8.17 6.92 -8.78
C LEU A 50 6.68 6.81 -8.48
N ARG A 51 6.04 7.91 -8.09
CA ARG A 51 4.59 7.97 -7.90
C ARG A 51 3.84 7.70 -9.19
N GLN A 52 4.19 8.38 -10.28
CA GLN A 52 3.55 8.17 -11.59
C GLN A 52 3.71 6.72 -12.06
N MET A 53 4.88 6.11 -11.85
CA MET A 53 5.09 4.70 -12.17
C MET A 53 4.19 3.77 -11.35
N GLN A 54 3.94 4.08 -10.07
CA GLN A 54 2.99 3.34 -9.24
C GLN A 54 1.54 3.54 -9.71
N GLU A 55 1.17 4.76 -10.10
CA GLU A 55 -0.15 5.06 -10.67
C GLU A 55 -0.38 4.28 -11.96
N ILE A 56 0.60 4.26 -12.87
CA ILE A 56 0.55 3.47 -14.10
C ILE A 56 0.36 2.00 -13.79
N ALA A 57 1.14 1.43 -12.86
CA ALA A 57 1.02 0.03 -12.47
C ALA A 57 -0.37 -0.28 -11.86
N CYS A 58 -0.92 0.63 -11.05
CA CYS A 58 -2.26 0.51 -10.51
C CYS A 58 -3.34 0.57 -11.60
N LEU A 59 -3.25 1.55 -12.51
CA LEU A 59 -4.18 1.70 -13.63
C LEU A 59 -4.15 0.50 -14.57
N GLN A 60 -3.01 -0.15 -14.78
CA GLN A 60 -2.90 -1.39 -15.55
C GLN A 60 -3.70 -2.55 -14.95
N LEU A 61 -3.95 -2.53 -13.63
CA LEU A 61 -4.79 -3.52 -12.95
C LEU A 61 -6.28 -3.14 -12.91
N ILE A 62 -6.64 -1.87 -13.12
CA ILE A 62 -8.01 -1.37 -12.98
C ILE A 62 -8.67 -1.14 -14.33
N THR A 63 -7.99 -0.46 -15.25
CA THR A 63 -8.55 -0.03 -16.55
C THR A 63 -9.08 -1.18 -17.42
N PRO A 64 -8.50 -2.40 -17.45
CA PRO A 64 -9.05 -3.49 -18.26
C PRO A 64 -10.40 -4.03 -17.78
N LEU A 65 -10.84 -3.69 -16.56
CA LEU A 65 -12.16 -4.08 -16.06
C LEU A 65 -13.28 -3.21 -16.65
N HIS A 66 -12.95 -2.09 -17.30
CA HIS A 66 -13.92 -1.15 -17.85
C HIS A 66 -15.00 -0.77 -16.82
N LEU A 67 -14.56 -0.41 -15.61
CA LEU A 67 -15.47 -0.02 -14.54
C LEU A 67 -16.26 1.22 -14.95
N THR A 68 -17.57 1.17 -14.71
CA THR A 68 -18.48 2.30 -14.92
C THR A 68 -18.31 3.37 -13.83
N ASP A 69 -18.73 4.61 -14.11
CA ASP A 69 -18.72 5.69 -13.12
C ASP A 69 -19.44 5.32 -11.82
N ALA A 70 -20.58 4.62 -11.93
CA ALA A 70 -21.36 4.16 -10.79
C ALA A 70 -20.61 3.10 -9.95
N GLN A 71 -19.86 2.20 -10.60
CA GLN A 71 -19.01 1.24 -9.90
C GLN A 71 -17.84 1.94 -9.21
N LEU A 72 -17.16 2.85 -9.92
CA LEU A 72 -16.02 3.62 -9.40
C LEU A 72 -16.42 4.43 -8.15
N THR A 73 -17.56 5.12 -8.17
CA THR A 73 -18.07 5.88 -7.02
C THR A 73 -18.36 4.98 -5.80
N LYS A 74 -18.92 3.79 -6.02
CA LYS A 74 -19.18 2.85 -4.91
C LYS A 74 -17.88 2.26 -4.34
N ILE A 75 -16.92 1.93 -5.20
CA ILE A 75 -15.60 1.45 -4.80
C ILE A 75 -14.85 2.53 -4.01
N GLU A 76 -14.88 3.78 -4.48
CA GLU A 76 -14.32 4.93 -3.77
C GLU A 76 -14.85 5.02 -2.33
N ALA A 77 -16.18 5.02 -2.16
CA ALA A 77 -16.80 5.11 -0.84
C ALA A 77 -16.38 3.95 0.09
N ILE A 78 -16.25 2.73 -0.44
CA ILE A 78 -15.74 1.57 0.31
C ILE A 78 -14.29 1.83 0.76
N LEU A 79 -13.44 2.33 -0.13
CA LEU A 79 -12.04 2.59 0.16
C LEU A 79 -11.86 3.74 1.16
N GLU A 80 -12.58 4.85 1.02
CA GLU A 80 -12.54 5.97 1.98
C GLU A 80 -12.94 5.52 3.39
N ALA A 81 -14.03 4.74 3.51
CA ALA A 81 -14.46 4.20 4.79
C ALA A 81 -13.42 3.23 5.38
N THR A 82 -12.83 2.37 4.53
CA THR A 82 -11.81 1.41 4.96
C THR A 82 -10.52 2.10 5.41
N ILE A 83 -10.04 3.10 4.67
CA ILE A 83 -8.85 3.89 5.01
C ILE A 83 -9.06 4.59 6.35
N LYS A 84 -10.21 5.23 6.54
CA LYS A 84 -10.56 5.90 7.80
C LYS A 84 -10.55 4.92 8.98
N ASN A 85 -11.17 3.75 8.82
CA ASN A 85 -11.19 2.72 9.87
C ASN A 85 -9.78 2.15 10.14
N TYR A 86 -9.00 1.90 9.10
CA TYR A 86 -7.61 1.46 9.21
C TYR A 86 -6.76 2.46 10.01
N ASP A 87 -6.86 3.75 9.70
CA ASP A 87 -6.10 4.79 10.39
C ASP A 87 -6.48 4.88 11.88
N GLN A 88 -7.78 4.72 12.20
CA GLN A 88 -8.24 4.65 13.59
C GLN A 88 -7.66 3.44 14.33
N GLN A 89 -7.71 2.26 13.71
CA GLN A 89 -7.15 1.03 14.30
C GLN A 89 -5.64 1.15 14.48
N MET A 90 -4.90 1.60 13.46
CA MET A 90 -3.46 1.75 13.54
C MET A 90 -3.03 2.81 14.56
N LYS A 91 -3.82 3.88 14.75
CA LYS A 91 -3.59 4.83 15.84
C LYS A 91 -3.76 4.19 17.21
N ALA A 92 -4.79 3.36 17.39
CA ALA A 92 -4.99 2.61 18.64
C ALA A 92 -3.84 1.63 18.90
N VAL A 93 -3.40 0.88 17.88
CA VAL A 93 -2.24 -0.03 17.95
C VAL A 93 -0.97 0.74 18.32
N ALA A 94 -0.67 1.85 17.64
CA ALA A 94 0.50 2.67 17.94
C ALA A 94 0.44 3.22 19.38
N THR A 95 -0.73 3.65 19.83
CA THR A 95 -0.91 4.14 21.21
C THR A 95 -0.65 3.03 22.22
N LYS A 96 -1.21 1.83 22.00
CA LYS A 96 -1.04 0.66 22.85
C LYS A 96 0.43 0.27 23.06
N TYR A 97 1.26 0.33 22.01
CA TYR A 97 2.64 -0.17 22.05
C TYR A 97 3.70 0.91 22.29
N PHE A 98 3.46 2.15 21.85
CA PHE A 98 4.47 3.21 21.94
C PHE A 98 4.19 4.28 23.00
N ALA A 99 3.00 4.35 23.61
CA ALA A 99 2.68 5.42 24.58
C ALA A 99 3.74 5.56 25.69
N ASP A 100 4.17 4.45 26.28
CA ASP A 100 5.16 4.44 27.36
C ASP A 100 6.62 4.54 26.87
N LEU A 101 6.86 4.36 25.57
CA LEU A 101 8.18 4.44 24.96
C LEU A 101 8.50 5.84 24.47
N ILE A 102 7.53 6.60 23.98
CA ILE A 102 7.71 7.98 23.51
C ILE A 102 8.48 8.84 24.54
N PRO A 103 8.05 8.98 25.80
CA PRO A 103 8.76 9.82 26.76
C PRO A 103 10.18 9.30 27.08
N LYS A 104 10.38 7.97 27.03
CA LYS A 104 11.69 7.34 27.26
C LYS A 104 12.66 7.60 26.12
N ILE A 105 12.18 7.52 24.88
CA ILE A 105 12.96 7.84 23.67
C ILE A 105 13.31 9.32 23.67
N GLU A 106 12.37 10.21 23.98
CA GLU A 106 12.64 11.65 24.07
C GLU A 106 13.65 11.99 25.17
N ALA A 107 13.55 11.36 26.34
CA ALA A 107 14.53 11.53 27.41
C ALA A 107 15.91 11.04 27.00
N ALA A 108 16.00 9.81 26.46
CA ALA A 108 17.26 9.25 25.98
C ALA A 108 17.88 10.08 24.85
N HIS A 109 17.08 10.64 23.95
CA HIS A 109 17.57 11.56 22.92
C HIS A 109 18.17 12.83 23.54
N ARG A 110 17.49 13.44 24.53
CA ARG A 110 18.03 14.60 25.27
C ARG A 110 19.34 14.25 25.99
N GLU A 111 19.43 13.08 26.60
CA GLU A 111 20.66 12.61 27.26
C GLU A 111 21.80 12.36 26.28
N ALA A 112 21.50 11.74 25.13
CA ALA A 112 22.46 11.52 24.05
C ALA A 112 23.03 12.82 23.48
N LEU A 113 22.21 13.86 23.35
CA LEU A 113 22.66 15.19 22.94
C LEU A 113 23.67 15.81 23.93
N LEU A 114 23.67 15.36 25.18
CA LEU A 114 24.63 15.77 26.21
C LEU A 114 25.84 14.81 26.29
N GLY A 115 26.00 13.89 25.35
CA GLY A 115 27.07 12.90 25.33
C GLY A 115 26.89 11.74 26.30
N LYS A 116 25.72 11.59 26.93
CA LYS A 116 25.41 10.45 27.79
C LYS A 116 24.95 9.26 26.96
N GLN A 117 25.25 8.06 27.43
CA GLN A 117 24.79 6.85 26.76
C GLN A 117 23.31 6.60 27.06
N PRO A 118 22.47 6.34 26.03
CA PRO A 118 21.09 5.91 26.24
C PRO A 118 20.97 4.64 27.09
N PRO A 119 19.82 4.38 27.72
CA PRO A 119 19.56 3.11 28.39
C PRO A 119 19.80 1.94 27.44
N SER A 120 20.56 0.93 27.90
CA SER A 120 21.00 -0.19 27.07
C SER A 120 19.85 -1.08 26.58
N ASP A 121 18.71 -1.05 27.27
CA ASP A 121 17.51 -1.83 26.96
C ASP A 121 16.50 -1.08 26.07
N LEU A 122 16.73 0.21 25.80
CA LEU A 122 15.78 1.05 25.06
C LEU A 122 15.58 0.55 23.62
N GLN A 123 16.67 0.16 22.95
CA GLN A 123 16.63 -0.35 21.58
C GLN A 123 15.79 -1.63 21.51
N GLN A 124 16.04 -2.60 22.39
CA GLN A 124 15.29 -3.85 22.42
C GLN A 124 13.80 -3.60 22.67
N LYS A 125 13.46 -2.73 23.64
CA LYS A 125 12.06 -2.37 23.91
C LYS A 125 11.37 -1.73 22.71
N PHE A 126 12.08 -0.89 21.96
CA PHE A 126 11.56 -0.31 20.73
C PHE A 126 11.34 -1.37 19.64
N GLU A 127 12.28 -2.29 19.46
CA GLU A 127 12.18 -3.39 18.50
C GLU A 127 11.02 -4.35 18.84
N ASP A 128 10.85 -4.69 20.12
CA ASP A 128 9.74 -5.53 20.58
C ASP A 128 8.38 -4.87 20.31
N ALA A 129 8.26 -3.57 20.64
CA ALA A 129 7.06 -2.79 20.36
C ALA A 129 6.79 -2.69 18.85
N LEU A 130 7.83 -2.45 18.05
CA LEU A 130 7.72 -2.43 16.59
C LEU A 130 7.28 -3.78 16.03
N GLY A 131 7.84 -4.88 16.53
CA GLY A 131 7.44 -6.24 16.15
C GLY A 131 5.97 -6.52 16.46
N ALA A 132 5.50 -6.11 17.63
CA ALA A 132 4.10 -6.25 18.03
C ALA A 132 3.15 -5.41 17.16
N VAL A 133 3.52 -4.17 16.86
CA VAL A 133 2.77 -3.28 15.95
C VAL A 133 2.69 -3.87 14.55
N LEU A 134 3.79 -4.41 14.00
CA LEU A 134 3.80 -5.02 12.68
C LEU A 134 2.89 -6.26 12.63
N LYS A 135 2.89 -7.07 13.69
CA LYS A 135 2.01 -8.25 13.80
C LYS A 135 0.52 -7.86 13.81
N GLU A 136 0.12 -6.88 14.62
CA GLU A 136 -1.28 -6.43 14.65
C GLU A 136 -1.68 -5.73 13.35
N ARG A 137 -0.77 -4.96 12.74
CA ARG A 137 -0.97 -4.36 11.41
C ARG A 137 -1.27 -5.42 10.36
N ASP A 138 -0.52 -6.52 10.34
CA ASP A 138 -0.73 -7.58 9.33
C ASP A 138 -2.10 -8.24 9.49
N GLN A 139 -2.55 -8.46 10.73
CA GLN A 139 -3.91 -8.96 11.02
C GLN A 139 -5.00 -7.97 10.60
N ILE A 140 -4.78 -6.67 10.81
CA ILE A 140 -5.70 -5.61 10.35
C ILE A 140 -5.76 -5.59 8.82
N ASN A 141 -4.61 -5.68 8.15
CA ASN A 141 -4.54 -5.70 6.69
C ASN A 141 -5.29 -6.89 6.10
N GLU A 142 -5.09 -8.10 6.63
CA GLU A 142 -5.77 -9.30 6.16
C GLU A 142 -7.31 -9.15 6.27
N LYS A 143 -7.79 -8.65 7.40
CA LYS A 143 -9.22 -8.39 7.62
C LYS A 143 -9.76 -7.34 6.64
N ASN A 144 -9.01 -6.27 6.41
CA ASN A 144 -9.42 -5.21 5.49
C ASN A 144 -9.43 -5.66 4.04
N ILE A 145 -8.45 -6.47 3.60
CA ILE A 145 -8.46 -7.07 2.25
C ILE A 145 -9.71 -7.90 2.06
N ALA A 146 -10.03 -8.79 3.00
CA ALA A 146 -11.22 -9.62 2.94
C ALA A 146 -12.51 -8.78 2.95
N ALA A 147 -12.59 -7.76 3.81
CA ALA A 147 -13.76 -6.88 3.89
C ALA A 147 -13.98 -6.11 2.59
N VAL A 148 -12.93 -5.48 2.04
CA VAL A 148 -13.01 -4.76 0.77
C VAL A 148 -13.35 -5.70 -0.38
N ALA A 149 -12.73 -6.88 -0.44
CA ALA A 149 -13.06 -7.85 -1.47
C ALA A 149 -14.54 -8.28 -1.42
N ASN A 150 -15.07 -8.55 -0.23
CA ASN A 150 -16.48 -8.90 -0.04
C ASN A 150 -17.43 -7.75 -0.39
N SER A 151 -17.03 -6.49 -0.18
CA SER A 151 -17.84 -5.33 -0.55
C SER A 151 -17.75 -4.95 -2.02
N VAL A 152 -16.58 -5.15 -2.66
CA VAL A 152 -16.35 -4.80 -4.06
C VAL A 152 -16.89 -5.87 -5.00
N ARG A 153 -16.74 -7.16 -4.66
CA ARG A 153 -17.12 -8.27 -5.54
C ARG A 153 -18.57 -8.19 -6.06
N PRO A 154 -19.60 -7.88 -5.25
CA PRO A 154 -20.98 -7.75 -5.72
C PRO A 154 -21.23 -6.57 -6.64
N LEU A 155 -20.29 -5.61 -6.73
CA LEU A 155 -20.39 -4.47 -7.63
C LEU A 155 -19.92 -4.82 -9.05
N LEU A 156 -19.20 -5.93 -9.21
CA LEU A 156 -18.59 -6.33 -10.46
C LEU A 156 -19.42 -7.40 -11.17
N THR A 157 -19.35 -7.43 -12.49
CA THR A 157 -19.87 -8.54 -13.28
C THR A 157 -18.94 -9.75 -13.19
N ASP A 158 -19.43 -10.94 -13.53
CA ASP A 158 -18.61 -12.16 -13.57
C ASP A 158 -17.40 -12.00 -14.52
N ASP A 159 -17.59 -11.31 -15.64
CA ASP A 159 -16.52 -11.04 -16.61
C ASP A 159 -15.44 -10.12 -16.03
N GLN A 160 -15.84 -9.11 -15.26
CA GLN A 160 -14.92 -8.22 -14.55
C GLN A 160 -14.16 -8.99 -13.46
N ILE A 161 -14.84 -9.89 -12.73
CA ILE A 161 -14.20 -10.73 -11.70
C ILE A 161 -13.16 -11.67 -12.35
N ARG A 162 -13.51 -12.35 -13.45
CA ARG A 162 -12.55 -13.21 -14.18
C ARG A 162 -11.36 -12.41 -14.71
N THR A 163 -11.60 -11.18 -15.18
CA THR A 163 -10.53 -10.27 -15.63
C THR A 163 -9.62 -9.86 -14.48
N ALA A 164 -10.18 -9.50 -13.32
CA ALA A 164 -9.41 -9.20 -12.11
C ALA A 164 -8.52 -10.37 -11.67
N VAL A 165 -9.08 -11.59 -11.65
CA VAL A 165 -8.32 -12.82 -11.35
C VAL A 165 -7.18 -13.03 -12.34
N LYS A 166 -7.45 -12.89 -13.65
CA LYS A 166 -6.42 -13.00 -14.69
C LYS A 166 -5.30 -11.97 -14.49
N LEU A 167 -5.63 -10.74 -14.15
CA LEU A 167 -4.66 -9.68 -13.87
C LEU A 167 -3.84 -9.99 -12.61
N ALA A 168 -4.44 -10.56 -11.58
CA ALA A 168 -3.72 -10.97 -10.36
C ALA A 168 -2.57 -11.96 -10.66
N HIS A 169 -2.79 -12.88 -11.61
CA HIS A 169 -1.75 -13.82 -12.06
C HIS A 169 -0.56 -13.14 -12.77
N THR A 170 -0.71 -11.90 -13.23
CA THR A 170 0.38 -11.16 -13.89
C THR A 170 1.36 -10.52 -12.90
N ILE A 171 0.99 -10.45 -11.62
CA ILE A 171 1.77 -9.81 -10.55
C ILE A 171 3.06 -10.62 -10.32
N PRO A 172 4.26 -10.04 -10.59
CA PRO A 172 5.52 -10.78 -10.59
C PRO A 172 5.80 -11.60 -9.33
N GLU A 173 5.48 -11.05 -8.16
CA GLU A 173 5.75 -11.66 -6.85
C GLU A 173 4.94 -12.94 -6.60
N PHE A 174 3.88 -13.19 -7.39
CA PHE A 174 2.95 -14.30 -7.18
C PHE A 174 2.85 -15.26 -8.37
N LYS A 175 3.67 -15.07 -9.43
CA LYS A 175 3.59 -15.88 -10.67
C LYS A 175 3.71 -17.39 -10.46
N THR A 176 4.42 -17.83 -9.42
CA THR A 176 4.63 -19.26 -9.10
C THR A 176 3.67 -19.81 -8.07
N ARG A 177 2.75 -18.98 -7.55
CA ARG A 177 1.81 -19.38 -6.50
C ARG A 177 0.59 -20.07 -7.11
N THR A 178 -0.02 -20.94 -6.32
CA THR A 178 -1.30 -21.58 -6.62
C THR A 178 -2.36 -21.03 -5.67
N GLY A 179 -3.61 -20.95 -6.12
CA GLY A 179 -4.72 -20.45 -5.31
C GLY A 179 -6.04 -20.59 -6.04
N THR A 180 -7.13 -20.50 -5.27
CA THR A 180 -8.50 -20.41 -5.79
C THR A 180 -8.77 -19.05 -6.42
N ASP A 181 -9.75 -18.95 -7.30
CA ASP A 181 -10.19 -17.67 -7.90
C ASP A 181 -10.53 -16.61 -6.83
N ALA A 182 -11.09 -17.04 -5.70
CA ALA A 182 -11.37 -16.13 -4.58
C ALA A 182 -10.08 -15.56 -3.97
N GLN A 183 -9.03 -16.38 -3.83
CA GLN A 183 -7.73 -15.92 -3.34
C GLN A 183 -7.03 -14.99 -4.34
N TRP A 184 -7.11 -15.28 -5.63
CA TRP A 184 -6.58 -14.41 -6.68
C TRP A 184 -7.34 -13.09 -6.79
N PHE A 185 -8.66 -13.12 -6.60
CA PHE A 185 -9.46 -11.89 -6.53
C PHE A 185 -9.06 -11.05 -5.32
N ASN A 186 -8.87 -11.66 -4.14
CA ASN A 186 -8.38 -10.94 -2.96
C ASN A 186 -6.98 -10.34 -3.19
N LEU A 187 -6.10 -11.04 -3.91
CA LEU A 187 -4.78 -10.51 -4.29
C LEU A 187 -4.91 -9.31 -5.24
N TRP A 188 -5.83 -9.36 -6.21
CA TRP A 188 -6.12 -8.22 -7.08
C TRP A 188 -6.60 -7.03 -6.24
N VAL A 189 -7.54 -7.23 -5.33
CA VAL A 189 -8.04 -6.17 -4.43
C VAL A 189 -6.90 -5.56 -3.61
N ALA A 190 -6.04 -6.38 -3.00
CA ALA A 190 -4.89 -5.90 -2.24
C ALA A 190 -3.96 -5.06 -3.11
N SER A 191 -3.61 -5.55 -4.30
CA SER A 191 -2.63 -4.91 -5.18
C SER A 191 -3.15 -3.67 -5.88
N ALA A 192 -4.37 -3.72 -6.41
CA ALA A 192 -4.96 -2.65 -7.19
C ALA A 192 -5.61 -1.58 -6.30
N LEU A 193 -6.24 -1.97 -5.19
CA LEU A 193 -7.11 -1.06 -4.43
C LEU A 193 -6.58 -0.64 -3.07
N LEU A 194 -5.61 -1.38 -2.48
CA LEU A 194 -5.16 -1.12 -1.10
C LEU A 194 -3.66 -0.83 -0.96
N ASN A 195 -2.82 -1.31 -1.89
CA ASN A 195 -1.38 -1.10 -1.82
C ASN A 195 -0.92 0.31 -2.22
N TYR A 196 -1.76 1.08 -2.92
CA TYR A 196 -1.47 2.45 -3.32
C TYR A 196 -2.23 3.44 -2.42
N ASP A 197 -1.52 4.29 -1.69
CA ASP A 197 -2.09 5.23 -0.72
C ASP A 197 -2.90 6.38 -1.37
N HIS A 198 -2.60 6.68 -2.63
CA HIS A 198 -3.29 7.69 -3.44
C HIS A 198 -4.35 7.08 -4.39
N ILE A 199 -4.85 5.87 -4.10
CA ILE A 199 -5.86 5.19 -4.93
C ILE A 199 -7.16 5.98 -5.10
N VAL A 200 -7.71 6.57 -4.05
CA VAL A 200 -8.98 7.31 -4.12
C VAL A 200 -8.89 8.52 -5.08
N PRO A 201 -7.88 9.41 -4.96
CA PRO A 201 -7.64 10.43 -5.97
C PRO A 201 -7.49 9.88 -7.39
N LEU A 202 -6.74 8.79 -7.56
CA LEU A 202 -6.51 8.16 -8.86
C LEU A 202 -7.82 7.67 -9.50
N LEU A 203 -8.74 7.09 -8.72
CA LEU A 203 -10.06 6.67 -9.22
C LEU A 203 -10.89 7.87 -9.70
N LYS A 204 -10.82 9.02 -9.00
CA LYS A 204 -11.49 10.27 -9.42
C LYS A 204 -10.92 10.82 -10.72
N GLU A 205 -9.61 10.75 -10.88
CA GLU A 205 -8.94 11.16 -12.13
C GLU A 205 -9.33 10.25 -13.30
N LEU A 206 -9.40 8.94 -13.06
CA LEU A 206 -9.88 7.96 -14.04
C LEU A 206 -11.31 8.27 -14.50
N GLN A 207 -12.23 8.55 -13.57
CA GLN A 207 -13.62 8.95 -13.90
C GLN A 207 -13.65 10.21 -14.78
N LYS A 208 -12.89 11.24 -14.42
CA LYS A 208 -12.81 12.48 -15.22
C LYS A 208 -12.25 12.23 -16.62
N ALA A 209 -11.24 11.38 -16.74
CA ALA A 209 -10.67 11.01 -18.03
C ALA A 209 -11.69 10.26 -18.90
N GLN A 210 -12.46 9.34 -18.32
CA GLN A 210 -13.53 8.61 -19.02
C GLN A 210 -14.62 9.56 -19.55
N ALA A 211 -15.09 10.49 -18.71
CA ALA A 211 -16.09 11.49 -19.13
C ALA A 211 -15.60 12.39 -20.28
N THR A 212 -14.31 12.75 -20.27
CA THR A 212 -13.69 13.57 -21.33
C THR A 212 -13.64 12.80 -22.66
N ALA A 213 -13.23 11.53 -22.64
CA ALA A 213 -13.15 10.70 -23.83
C ALA A 213 -14.52 10.48 -24.51
N SER A 214 -15.60 10.28 -23.72
CA SER A 214 -16.96 10.14 -24.26
C SER A 214 -17.47 11.42 -24.94
N THR A 215 -17.02 12.59 -24.48
CA THR A 215 -17.43 13.89 -25.03
C THR A 215 -16.72 14.19 -26.35
N THR A 216 -15.44 13.83 -26.47
CA THR A 216 -14.66 14.03 -27.71
C THR A 216 -15.22 13.23 -28.89
N ASN A 217 -15.61 11.98 -28.67
CA ASN A 217 -16.15 11.11 -29.73
C ASN A 217 -17.54 11.54 -30.21
N SER A 218 -18.34 12.18 -29.35
CA SER A 218 -19.69 12.64 -29.72
C SER A 218 -19.68 13.89 -30.62
N ASN A 219 -18.57 14.65 -30.64
CA ASN A 219 -18.41 15.84 -31.48
C ASN A 219 -17.72 15.56 -32.83
N SER A 220 -17.04 14.43 -32.99
CA SER A 220 -16.44 14.02 -34.27
C SER A 220 -17.45 13.44 -35.27
N ASP A 221 -18.58 12.92 -34.82
CA ASP A 221 -19.64 12.36 -35.68
C ASP A 221 -20.63 13.42 -36.22
N LYS A 222 -20.39 14.71 -35.93
CA LYS A 222 -21.20 15.85 -36.43
C LYS A 222 -20.51 16.70 -37.49
N LYS A 223 -19.44 16.19 -38.13
CA LYS A 223 -18.78 16.82 -39.28
C LYS A 223 -18.84 15.90 -40.49
#